data_AF-A0A1G1Y502-F1
#
_entry.id   AF-A0A1G1Y502-F1
#
_cell.length_a   1.000
_cell.length_b   1.000
_cell.length_c   1.000
_cell.angle_alpha   90.00
_cell.angle_beta   90.00
_cell.angle_gamma   90.00
#
_symmetry.space_group_name_H-M   'P 1'
#
loop_
_entity.id
_entity.type
_entity.pdbx_description
1 polymer ?
#
loop_
_entity_poly.entity_id
_entity_poly.type
_entity_poly.pdbx_seq_one_letter_code
_entity_poly.pdbx_strand_id
1 'polypeptide(L)'
;MLKRLKKIRGWFFERLSLKWILNIWSAVTVGLFCLDFFSGNKYDSQAGVVGVIYIAILGIYASEKEYIRWKTQFSSKFIGESFIGLWTAVMVVFALAAPLSQGAFRIPAEFALVYTTVVGVFAITQHSKNLHSRRK
;
A
#
# COMPACT_ATOMS: atom_id res chain seq x y z
N MET A 1 17.17 23.45 22.23
CA MET A 1 16.37 23.66 20.99
C MET A 1 16.92 22.92 19.77
N LEU A 2 18.22 23.06 19.44
CA LEU A 2 18.86 22.42 18.26
C LEU A 2 18.76 20.88 18.21
N LYS A 3 18.93 20.16 19.34
CA LYS A 3 18.82 18.68 19.37
C LYS A 3 17.43 18.17 18.96
N ARG A 4 16.38 18.91 19.30
CA ARG A 4 14.98 18.58 18.98
C ARG A 4 14.70 18.76 17.48
N LEU A 5 15.25 19.81 16.88
CA LEU A 5 15.14 20.08 15.44
C LEU A 5 15.91 19.04 14.60
N LYS A 6 17.10 18.63 15.03
CA LYS A 6 17.91 17.59 14.34
C LYS A 6 17.19 16.24 14.34
N LYS A 7 16.54 15.88 15.46
CA LYS A 7 15.74 14.65 15.61
C LYS A 7 14.49 14.65 14.71
N ILE A 8 13.76 15.76 14.66
CA ILE A 8 12.58 15.93 13.79
C ILE A 8 12.99 15.83 12.31
N ARG A 9 14.14 16.42 11.94
CA ARG A 9 14.69 16.35 10.58
C ARG A 9 15.04 14.92 10.17
N GLY A 10 15.62 14.12 11.06
CA GLY A 10 15.92 12.70 10.79
C GLY A 10 14.68 11.87 10.49
N TRP A 11 13.64 11.98 11.33
CA TRP A 11 12.37 11.26 11.17
C TRP A 11 11.62 11.64 9.88
N PHE A 12 11.84 12.86 9.38
CA PHE A 12 11.29 13.30 8.10
C PHE A 12 11.98 12.59 6.92
N PHE A 13 13.31 12.53 6.91
CA PHE A 13 14.07 11.85 5.86
C PHE A 13 13.81 10.34 5.83
N GLU A 14 13.77 9.68 6.99
CA GLU A 14 13.44 8.25 7.09
C GLU A 14 12.05 7.94 6.49
N ARG A 15 11.04 8.75 6.81
CA ARG A 15 9.70 8.61 6.21
C ARG A 15 9.68 8.85 4.71
N LEU A 16 10.46 9.81 4.21
CA LEU A 16 10.53 10.08 2.79
C LEU A 16 11.12 8.87 2.06
N SER A 17 12.19 8.28 2.60
CA SER A 17 12.80 7.05 2.08
C SER A 17 11.82 5.87 2.10
N LEU A 18 11.13 5.62 3.21
CA LEU A 18 10.13 4.54 3.30
C LEU A 18 8.97 4.74 2.33
N LYS A 19 8.55 5.99 2.10
CA LYS A 19 7.52 6.30 1.12
C LYS A 19 7.96 5.99 -0.31
N TRP A 20 9.19 6.37 -0.66
CA TRP A 20 9.76 6.05 -1.98
C TRP A 20 9.84 4.54 -2.19
N ILE A 21 10.33 3.80 -1.19
CA ILE A 21 10.38 2.34 -1.20
C ILE A 21 8.98 1.77 -1.38
N LEU A 22 7.98 2.21 -0.60
CA LEU A 22 6.60 1.75 -0.73
C LEU A 22 6.03 2.01 -2.13
N ASN A 23 6.25 3.19 -2.70
CA ASN A 23 5.74 3.53 -4.03
C ASN A 23 6.37 2.67 -5.13
N ILE A 24 7.69 2.43 -5.06
CA ILE A 24 8.40 1.56 -6.00
C ILE A 24 7.84 0.14 -5.91
N TRP A 25 7.75 -0.40 -4.71
CA TRP A 25 7.21 -1.75 -4.51
C TRP A 25 5.75 -1.85 -4.91
N SER A 26 4.93 -0.83 -4.63
CA SER A 26 3.55 -0.80 -5.12
C SER A 26 3.48 -0.85 -6.65
N ALA A 27 4.34 -0.10 -7.35
CA ALA A 27 4.36 -0.10 -8.82
C ALA A 27 4.82 -1.45 -9.37
N VAL A 28 5.86 -2.05 -8.77
CA VAL A 28 6.36 -3.40 -9.14
C VAL A 28 5.28 -4.45 -8.91
N THR A 29 4.62 -4.45 -7.76
CA THR A 29 3.57 -5.43 -7.42
C THR A 29 2.37 -5.28 -8.33
N VAL A 30 1.86 -4.06 -8.56
CA VAL A 30 0.76 -3.83 -9.49
C VAL A 30 1.14 -4.25 -10.90
N GLY A 31 2.33 -3.85 -11.37
CA GLY A 31 2.82 -4.21 -12.70
C GLY A 31 2.90 -5.73 -12.88
N LEU A 32 3.46 -6.44 -11.90
CA LEU A 32 3.60 -7.89 -11.96
C LEU A 32 2.24 -8.61 -11.89
N PHE A 33 1.31 -8.15 -11.07
CA PHE A 33 -0.05 -8.69 -11.05
C PHE A 33 -0.78 -8.46 -12.37
N CYS A 34 -0.63 -7.29 -12.99
CA CYS A 34 -1.19 -7.04 -14.32
C CYS A 34 -0.57 -7.97 -15.36
N LEU A 35 0.76 -8.11 -15.38
CA LEU A 35 1.45 -9.02 -16.29
C LEU A 35 0.99 -10.46 -16.10
N ASP A 36 0.90 -10.93 -14.86
CA ASP A 36 0.46 -12.27 -14.54
C ASP A 36 -0.99 -12.51 -15.00
N PHE A 37 -1.87 -11.54 -14.72
CA PHE A 37 -3.28 -11.56 -15.13
C PHE A 37 -3.46 -11.70 -16.64
N PHE A 38 -2.82 -10.83 -17.43
CA PHE A 38 -2.92 -10.85 -18.89
C PHE A 38 -2.18 -12.02 -19.54
N SER A 39 -1.27 -12.67 -18.81
CA SER A 39 -0.52 -13.84 -19.28
C SER A 39 -1.20 -15.18 -19.01
N GLY A 40 -2.29 -15.19 -18.22
CA GLY A 40 -3.00 -16.40 -17.82
C GLY A 40 -2.30 -17.18 -16.69
N ASN A 41 -1.76 -16.48 -15.69
CA ASN A 41 -1.01 -17.02 -14.53
C ASN A 41 0.38 -17.60 -14.87
N LYS A 42 1.11 -17.06 -15.85
CA LYS A 42 2.49 -17.54 -16.16
C LYS A 42 3.53 -17.13 -15.10
N TYR A 43 3.24 -16.11 -14.32
CA TYR A 43 4.14 -15.50 -13.34
C TYR A 43 3.60 -15.63 -11.91
N ASP A 44 2.65 -16.53 -11.66
CA ASP A 44 1.94 -16.72 -10.39
C ASP A 44 2.92 -16.82 -9.19
N SER A 45 3.98 -17.61 -9.33
CA SER A 45 5.01 -17.73 -8.29
C SER A 45 5.75 -16.42 -7.98
N GLN A 46 6.11 -15.64 -9.01
CA GLN A 46 6.78 -14.35 -8.84
C GLN A 46 5.81 -13.31 -8.28
N ALA A 47 4.57 -13.31 -8.75
CA ALA A 47 3.49 -12.45 -8.27
C ALA A 47 3.23 -12.69 -6.78
N GLY A 48 3.18 -13.94 -6.34
CA GLY A 48 3.04 -14.30 -4.93
C GLY A 48 4.18 -13.77 -4.06
N VAL A 49 5.44 -14.02 -4.44
CA VAL A 49 6.62 -13.53 -3.69
C VAL A 49 6.63 -12.01 -3.58
N VAL A 50 6.39 -11.31 -4.68
CA VAL A 50 6.36 -9.85 -4.71
C VAL A 50 5.18 -9.29 -3.90
N GLY A 51 4.03 -9.98 -3.90
CA GLY A 51 2.88 -9.63 -3.06
C GLY A 51 3.20 -9.67 -1.57
N VAL A 52 3.91 -10.70 -1.11
CA VAL A 52 4.34 -10.84 0.29
C VAL A 52 5.31 -9.73 0.70
N ILE A 53 6.33 -9.45 -0.13
CA ILE A 53 7.29 -8.38 0.13
C ILE A 53 6.58 -7.03 0.24
N TYR A 54 5.64 -6.76 -0.66
CA TYR A 54 4.88 -5.52 -0.66
C TYR A 54 4.02 -5.36 0.60
N ILE A 55 3.33 -6.42 1.06
CA ILE A 55 2.56 -6.37 2.32
C ILE A 55 3.47 -6.02 3.50
N ALA A 56 4.66 -6.62 3.59
CA ALA A 56 5.62 -6.33 4.66
C ALA A 56 6.03 -4.85 4.64
N ILE A 57 6.36 -4.31 3.47
CA ILE A 57 6.75 -2.90 3.31
C ILE A 57 5.60 -1.95 3.63
N LEU A 58 4.38 -2.27 3.19
CA LEU A 58 3.18 -1.53 3.52
C LEU A 58 2.95 -1.50 5.03
N GLY A 59 3.09 -2.65 5.71
CA GLY A 59 2.97 -2.77 7.16
C GLY A 59 4.01 -1.93 7.90
N ILE A 60 5.28 -1.97 7.47
CA ILE A 60 6.37 -1.15 8.03
C ILE A 60 6.05 0.34 7.88
N TYR A 61 5.70 0.77 6.66
CA TYR A 61 5.39 2.17 6.38
C TYR A 61 4.18 2.66 7.18
N ALA A 62 3.10 1.88 7.23
CA ALA A 62 1.90 2.20 7.97
C ALA A 62 2.19 2.31 9.46
N SER A 63 2.90 1.33 10.04
CA SER A 63 3.23 1.30 11.46
C SER A 63 4.09 2.51 11.86
N GLU A 64 5.12 2.84 11.07
CA GLU A 64 5.97 4.01 11.33
C GLU A 64 5.15 5.31 11.23
N LYS A 65 4.30 5.43 10.21
CA LYS A 65 3.41 6.59 10.07
C LYS A 65 2.49 6.75 11.29
N GLU A 66 1.90 5.67 11.77
CA GLU A 66 1.03 5.66 12.95
C GLU A 66 1.81 6.01 14.22
N TYR A 67 2.98 5.39 14.45
CA TYR A 67 3.83 5.65 15.61
C TYR A 67 4.16 7.13 15.73
N ILE A 68 4.57 7.77 14.64
CA ILE A 68 4.91 9.20 14.64
C ILE A 68 3.67 10.06 14.91
N ARG A 69 2.51 9.71 14.35
CA ARG A 69 1.26 10.46 14.58
C ARG A 69 0.89 10.46 16.06
N TRP A 70 1.03 9.33 16.75
CA TRP A 70 0.70 9.26 18.17
C TRP A 70 1.77 9.89 19.07
N LYS A 71 3.04 9.91 18.65
CA LYS A 71 4.15 10.51 19.43
C LYS A 71 4.32 12.02 19.24
N THR A 72 3.81 12.58 18.15
CA THR A 72 4.02 13.99 17.80
C THR A 72 2.70 14.67 17.47
N GLN A 73 2.61 16.00 17.52
CA GLN A 73 1.41 16.70 17.07
C GLN A 73 1.25 16.74 15.53
N PHE A 74 2.01 15.94 14.79
CA PHE A 74 2.04 15.97 13.33
C PHE A 74 0.83 15.25 12.72
N SER A 75 -0.03 16.01 12.05
CA SER A 75 -1.06 15.47 11.17
C SER A 75 -0.50 15.38 9.76
N SER A 76 -0.41 14.17 9.21
CA SER A 76 -0.05 13.97 7.81
C SER A 76 -1.15 14.54 6.90
N LYS A 77 -0.78 15.46 6.00
CA LYS A 77 -1.64 16.08 4.98
C LYS A 77 -1.91 15.16 3.78
N PHE A 78 -1.34 13.95 3.75
CA PHE A 78 -1.38 13.07 2.57
C PHE A 78 -2.75 12.41 2.37
N ILE A 79 -3.18 12.41 1.12
CA ILE A 79 -4.41 11.81 0.60
C ILE A 79 -4.10 10.36 0.26
N GLY A 80 -4.46 9.43 1.16
CA GLY A 80 -4.34 7.99 0.88
C GLY A 80 -5.39 7.48 -0.11
N GLU A 81 -6.35 8.31 -0.49
CA GLU A 81 -7.49 7.96 -1.35
C GLU A 81 -7.06 7.62 -2.77
N SER A 82 -6.12 8.38 -3.35
CA SER A 82 -5.59 8.08 -4.70
C SER A 82 -4.88 6.72 -4.74
N PHE A 83 -4.25 6.33 -3.64
CA PHE A 83 -3.57 5.04 -3.53
C PHE A 83 -4.56 3.88 -3.56
N ILE A 84 -5.65 3.96 -2.78
CA ILE A 84 -6.71 2.94 -2.89
C ILE A 84 -7.38 2.98 -4.24
N GLY A 85 -7.67 4.18 -4.78
CA GLY A 85 -8.31 4.32 -6.07
C GLY A 85 -7.60 3.51 -7.15
N LEU A 86 -6.27 3.53 -7.17
CA LEU A 86 -5.46 2.67 -8.05
C LEU A 86 -5.70 1.18 -7.82
N TRP A 87 -5.55 0.70 -6.57
CA TRP A 87 -5.71 -0.72 -6.24
C TRP A 87 -7.14 -1.23 -6.52
N THR A 88 -8.14 -0.42 -6.20
CA THR A 88 -9.55 -0.72 -6.50
C THR A 88 -9.80 -0.73 -8.00
N ALA A 89 -9.24 0.20 -8.77
CA ALA A 89 -9.37 0.20 -10.23
C ALA A 89 -8.80 -1.09 -10.83
N VAL A 90 -7.61 -1.54 -10.38
CA VAL A 90 -7.01 -2.81 -10.84
C VAL A 90 -7.90 -3.99 -10.47
N MET A 91 -8.42 -4.07 -9.24
CA MET A 91 -9.34 -5.13 -8.82
C MET A 91 -10.61 -5.17 -9.67
N VAL A 92 -11.20 -4.01 -9.97
CA VAL A 92 -12.39 -3.91 -10.84
C VAL A 92 -12.08 -4.39 -12.25
N VAL A 93 -10.94 -4.00 -12.81
CA VAL A 93 -10.49 -4.48 -14.14
C VAL A 93 -10.36 -6.00 -14.13
N PHE A 94 -9.72 -6.58 -13.11
CA PHE A 94 -9.56 -8.04 -13.02
C PHE A 94 -10.90 -8.76 -12.89
N ALA A 95 -11.79 -8.27 -12.02
CA ALA A 95 -13.09 -8.86 -11.77
C ALA A 95 -14.01 -8.82 -13.01
N LEU A 96 -13.92 -7.77 -13.82
CA LEU A 96 -14.73 -7.64 -15.04
C LEU A 96 -14.09 -8.35 -16.24
N ALA A 97 -12.78 -8.25 -16.43
CA ALA A 97 -12.10 -8.80 -17.60
C ALA A 97 -11.92 -10.32 -17.53
N ALA A 98 -11.72 -10.90 -16.35
CA ALA A 98 -11.53 -12.35 -16.20
C ALA A 98 -12.67 -13.19 -16.80
N PRO A 99 -13.96 -12.99 -16.44
CA PRO A 99 -15.05 -13.78 -17.01
C PRO A 99 -15.28 -13.52 -18.50
N LEU A 100 -14.97 -12.31 -19.00
CA LEU A 100 -15.12 -11.94 -20.40
C LEU A 100 -14.03 -12.54 -21.30
N SER A 101 -12.89 -12.93 -20.71
CA SER A 101 -11.72 -13.42 -21.45
C SER A 101 -11.79 -14.88 -21.91
N GLN A 102 -12.90 -15.59 -21.65
CA GLN A 102 -13.06 -17.02 -21.94
C GLN A 102 -11.92 -17.88 -21.37
N GLY A 103 -11.36 -17.49 -20.23
CA GLY A 103 -10.29 -18.21 -19.53
C GLY A 103 -8.86 -17.82 -19.93
N ALA A 104 -8.68 -16.84 -20.83
CA ALA A 104 -7.35 -16.32 -21.19
C ALA A 104 -6.72 -15.50 -20.06
N PHE A 105 -7.52 -14.75 -19.29
CA PHE A 105 -7.07 -14.00 -18.13
C PHE A 105 -7.43 -14.73 -16.85
N ARG A 106 -6.48 -14.73 -15.90
CA ARG A 106 -6.65 -15.39 -14.60
C ARG A 106 -6.22 -14.44 -13.50
N ILE A 107 -7.02 -14.39 -12.43
CA ILE A 107 -6.69 -13.55 -11.29
C ILE A 107 -5.54 -14.24 -10.52
N PRO A 108 -4.41 -13.55 -10.28
CA PRO A 108 -3.33 -14.10 -9.47
C PRO A 108 -3.85 -14.46 -8.08
N ALA A 109 -3.45 -15.61 -7.53
CA ALA A 109 -4.05 -16.17 -6.32
C ALA A 109 -3.91 -15.21 -5.11
N GLU A 110 -2.77 -14.54 -5.02
CA GLU A 110 -2.42 -13.64 -3.92
C GLU A 110 -3.00 -12.24 -4.10
N PHE A 111 -3.54 -11.90 -5.28
CA PHE A 111 -4.02 -10.55 -5.57
C PHE A 111 -5.14 -10.14 -4.59
N ALA A 112 -6.11 -11.01 -4.35
CA ALA A 112 -7.23 -10.73 -3.46
C ALA A 112 -6.76 -10.47 -2.02
N LEU A 113 -5.77 -11.23 -1.55
CA LEU A 113 -5.17 -11.08 -0.23
C LEU A 113 -4.39 -9.75 -0.13
N VAL A 114 -3.60 -9.40 -1.15
CA VAL A 114 -2.86 -8.13 -1.17
C VAL A 114 -3.84 -6.95 -1.22
N TYR A 115 -4.85 -7.00 -2.09
CA TYR A 115 -5.86 -5.96 -2.21
C TYR A 115 -6.61 -5.72 -0.89
N THR A 116 -7.12 -6.78 -0.26
CA THR A 116 -7.83 -6.67 1.02
C THR A 116 -6.93 -6.13 2.14
N THR A 117 -5.65 -6.49 2.13
CA THR A 117 -4.66 -5.93 3.06
C THR A 117 -4.46 -4.42 2.85
N VAL A 118 -4.35 -3.97 1.60
CA VAL A 118 -4.23 -2.53 1.26
C VAL A 118 -5.43 -1.75 1.78
N VAL A 119 -6.64 -2.23 1.50
CA VAL A 119 -7.89 -1.61 1.97
C VAL A 119 -7.96 -1.61 3.49
N GLY A 120 -7.62 -2.73 4.14
CA GLY A 120 -7.61 -2.86 5.60
C GLY A 120 -6.64 -1.89 6.27
N VAL A 121 -5.40 -1.82 5.80
CA VAL A 121 -4.39 -0.86 6.31
C VAL A 121 -4.89 0.57 6.15
N PHE A 122 -5.48 0.92 5.01
CA PHE A 122 -6.06 2.26 4.86
C PHE A 122 -7.18 2.53 5.86
N ALA A 123 -8.15 1.61 6.00
CA ALA A 123 -9.28 1.77 6.91
C ALA A 123 -8.80 1.99 8.35
N ILE A 124 -7.85 1.17 8.81
CA ILE A 124 -7.23 1.29 10.13
C ILE A 124 -6.53 2.64 10.29
N THR A 125 -5.69 3.03 9.32
CA THR A 125 -4.93 4.30 9.43
C THR A 125 -5.83 5.53 9.34
N GLN A 126 -6.95 5.49 8.63
CA GLN A 126 -7.95 6.57 8.62
C GLN A 126 -8.70 6.64 9.94
N HIS A 127 -9.16 5.51 10.48
CA HIS A 127 -9.82 5.47 11.76
C HIS A 127 -8.92 6.03 12.87
N SER A 128 -7.66 5.60 12.90
CA SER A 128 -6.64 6.11 13.81
C SER A 128 -6.41 7.62 13.66
N LYS A 129 -6.39 8.15 12.42
CA LYS A 129 -6.24 9.59 12.15
C LYS A 129 -7.42 10.38 12.73
N ASN A 130 -8.65 9.89 12.52
CA ASN A 130 -9.85 10.50 13.07
C ASN A 130 -9.83 10.50 14.60
N LEU A 131 -9.47 9.39 15.23
CA LEU A 131 -9.34 9.30 16.68
C LEU A 131 -8.30 10.28 17.24
N HIS A 132 -7.13 10.37 16.60
CA HIS A 132 -6.07 11.31 17.00
C HIS A 132 -6.52 12.77 16.87
N SER A 133 -7.29 13.11 15.82
CA SER A 133 -7.81 14.46 15.63
C SER A 133 -8.81 14.91 16.69
N ARG A 134 -9.61 13.98 17.23
CA ARG A 134 -10.60 14.25 18.30
C ARG A 134 -9.97 14.41 19.70
N ARG A 135 -8.70 14.00 19.86
CA ARG A 135 -7.94 14.14 21.12
C ARG A 135 -7.26 15.51 21.27
N LYS A 136 -7.18 16.28 20.18
CA LYS A 136 -6.69 17.67 20.20
C LYS A 136 -7.86 18.61 20.43
#